data_AF-A0AAW5RVH3-F1
#
_entry.id   AF-A0AAW5RVH3-F1
#
_cell.length_a   1.000
_cell.length_b   1.000
_cell.length_c   1.000
_cell.angle_alpha   90.00
_cell.angle_beta   90.00
_cell.angle_gamma   90.00
#
_symmetry.space_group_name_H-M   'P 1'
#
loop_
_entity.id
_entity.type
_entity.pdbx_description
1 polymer ?
#
loop_
_entity_poly.entity_id
_entity_poly.type
_entity_poly.pdbx_seq_one_letter_code
_entity_poly.pdbx_strand_id
1 'polypeptide(L)'
;MSKKNCNIIAFLFFILSIFYSFYQIKQEFDIVKSIYFYSGVFGLIFFGLSLFFSLLKYKHTKDYPKFLGFYAFFWAIVHFINYFAFGKNLNFIIFLKDTFNKNLEFSGFITFFLLTLMFISSFKFFNKLIKIRKLAYICFLIASWHYFLSAKIPQISHILALSIAVLFLLTKIWKNYKKRKKVTSF
;
A
#
# COMPACT_ATOMS: atom_id res chain seq x y z
N MET A 1 12.15 -21.81 -10.98
CA MET A 1 12.15 -20.40 -11.43
C MET A 1 13.31 -19.64 -10.78
N SER A 2 14.18 -18.99 -11.56
CA SER A 2 15.32 -18.25 -11.00
C SER A 2 14.85 -16.97 -10.31
N LYS A 3 15.58 -16.48 -9.28
CA LYS A 3 15.27 -15.21 -8.60
C LYS A 3 15.19 -14.02 -9.57
N LYS A 4 16.02 -14.03 -10.62
CA LYS A 4 16.04 -12.99 -11.67
C LYS A 4 14.72 -12.96 -12.45
N ASN A 5 14.21 -14.13 -12.83
CA ASN A 5 12.96 -14.26 -13.58
C ASN A 5 11.77 -13.76 -12.76
N CYS A 6 11.78 -14.03 -11.47
CA CYS A 6 10.76 -13.56 -10.55
C CYS A 6 10.73 -12.01 -10.51
N ASN A 7 11.88 -11.35 -10.33
CA ASN A 7 11.92 -9.88 -10.26
C ASN A 7 11.48 -9.22 -11.58
N ILE A 8 11.81 -9.83 -12.72
CA ILE A 8 11.35 -9.38 -14.04
C ILE A 8 9.83 -9.42 -14.11
N ILE A 9 9.16 -10.44 -13.58
CA ILE A 9 7.70 -10.53 -13.60
C ILE A 9 7.06 -9.44 -12.73
N ALA A 10 7.59 -9.21 -11.53
CA ALA A 10 7.08 -8.12 -10.69
C ALA A 10 7.22 -6.76 -11.38
N PHE A 11 8.33 -6.55 -12.10
CA PHE A 11 8.55 -5.35 -12.91
C PHE A 11 7.60 -5.27 -14.12
N LEU A 12 7.39 -6.36 -14.86
CA LEU A 12 6.44 -6.39 -15.97
C LEU A 12 5.01 -6.08 -15.48
N PHE A 13 4.61 -6.59 -14.32
CA PHE A 13 3.32 -6.28 -13.72
C PHE A 13 3.20 -4.79 -13.35
N PHE A 14 4.31 -4.18 -12.88
CA PHE A 14 4.38 -2.74 -12.65
C PHE A 14 4.24 -1.93 -13.95
N ILE A 15 4.97 -2.30 -15.00
CA ILE A 15 4.85 -1.65 -16.31
C ILE A 15 3.43 -1.79 -16.87
N LEU A 16 2.82 -2.97 -16.75
CA LEU A 16 1.44 -3.20 -17.15
C LEU A 16 0.46 -2.30 -16.40
N SER A 17 0.66 -2.09 -15.08
CA SER A 17 -0.18 -1.18 -14.30
C SER A 17 -0.13 0.27 -14.81
N ILE A 18 1.04 0.71 -15.29
CA ILE A 18 1.22 2.04 -15.88
C ILE A 18 0.47 2.12 -17.21
N PHE A 19 0.68 1.17 -18.12
CA PHE A 19 -0.01 1.14 -19.41
C PHE A 19 -1.52 1.06 -19.27
N TYR A 20 -2.01 0.21 -18.36
CA TYR A 20 -3.44 0.10 -18.07
C TYR A 20 -4.01 1.43 -17.56
N SER A 21 -3.32 2.10 -16.64
CA SER A 21 -3.74 3.41 -16.14
C SER A 21 -3.80 4.44 -17.27
N PHE A 22 -2.78 4.52 -18.12
CA PHE A 22 -2.79 5.42 -19.28
C PHE A 22 -3.92 5.12 -20.25
N TYR A 23 -4.17 3.85 -20.56
CA TYR A 23 -5.25 3.43 -21.45
C TYR A 23 -6.62 3.86 -20.91
N GLN A 24 -6.82 3.74 -19.61
CA GLN A 24 -8.07 4.07 -18.95
C GLN A 24 -8.27 5.58 -18.79
N ILE A 25 -7.22 6.32 -18.40
CA ILE A 25 -7.25 7.78 -18.28
C ILE A 25 -7.62 8.45 -19.61
N LYS A 26 -7.16 7.90 -20.76
CA LYS A 26 -7.50 8.42 -22.09
C LYS A 26 -8.99 8.37 -22.43
N GLN A 27 -9.75 7.50 -21.77
CA GLN A 27 -11.18 7.32 -22.03
C GLN A 27 -12.06 8.15 -21.08
N GLU A 28 -11.46 8.72 -20.02
CA GLU A 28 -12.17 9.45 -18.99
C GLU A 28 -12.21 10.96 -19.31
N PHE A 29 -13.33 11.60 -19.01
CA PHE A 29 -13.46 13.05 -19.16
C PHE A 29 -12.67 13.81 -18.09
N ASP A 30 -12.67 13.30 -16.85
CA ASP A 30 -11.94 13.89 -15.72
C ASP A 30 -10.62 13.14 -15.48
N ILE A 31 -9.56 13.63 -16.11
CA ILE A 31 -8.21 13.08 -16.04
C ILE A 31 -7.67 13.12 -14.60
N VAL A 32 -7.94 14.18 -13.85
CA VAL A 32 -7.41 14.36 -12.49
C VAL A 32 -8.04 13.34 -11.55
N LYS A 33 -9.36 13.15 -11.64
CA LYS A 33 -10.08 12.17 -10.83
C LYS A 33 -9.70 10.73 -11.19
N SER A 34 -9.50 10.44 -12.47
CA SER A 34 -9.07 9.10 -12.90
C SER A 34 -7.65 8.79 -12.43
N ILE A 35 -6.70 9.73 -12.54
CA ILE A 35 -5.35 9.58 -11.96
C ILE A 35 -5.44 9.33 -10.45
N TYR A 36 -6.25 10.11 -9.72
CA TYR A 36 -6.47 9.92 -8.29
C TYR A 36 -6.95 8.50 -7.96
N PHE A 37 -7.94 8.03 -8.70
CA PHE A 37 -8.56 6.72 -8.49
C PHE A 37 -7.61 5.57 -8.79
N TYR A 38 -7.04 5.50 -10.00
CA TYR A 38 -6.17 4.39 -10.42
C TYR A 38 -4.89 4.33 -9.61
N SER A 39 -4.31 5.48 -9.27
CA SER A 39 -3.11 5.51 -8.41
C SER A 39 -3.39 4.95 -7.00
N GLY A 40 -4.56 5.25 -6.42
CA GLY A 40 -4.98 4.69 -5.14
C GLY A 40 -5.17 3.17 -5.22
N VAL A 41 -5.88 2.70 -6.26
CA VAL A 41 -6.15 1.27 -6.47
C VAL A 41 -4.87 0.47 -6.68
N PHE A 42 -3.97 0.92 -7.57
CA PHE A 42 -2.71 0.22 -7.79
C PHE A 42 -1.80 0.28 -6.57
N GLY A 43 -1.75 1.40 -5.85
CA GLY A 43 -1.05 1.49 -4.56
C GLY A 43 -1.51 0.40 -3.59
N LEU A 44 -2.82 0.21 -3.46
CA LEU A 44 -3.41 -0.83 -2.62
C LEU A 44 -3.10 -2.25 -3.10
N ILE A 45 -3.19 -2.52 -4.41
CA ILE A 45 -2.91 -3.83 -5.01
C ILE A 45 -1.45 -4.23 -4.78
N PHE A 46 -0.49 -3.35 -5.10
CA PHE A 46 0.93 -3.64 -4.92
C PHE A 46 1.28 -3.80 -3.44
N PHE A 47 0.64 -3.04 -2.54
CA PHE A 47 0.86 -3.19 -1.11
C PHE A 47 0.33 -4.53 -0.59
N GLY A 48 -0.87 -4.94 -1.03
CA GLY A 48 -1.44 -6.25 -0.72
C GLY A 48 -0.57 -7.39 -1.23
N LEU A 49 -0.11 -7.33 -2.48
CA LEU A 49 0.80 -8.34 -3.05
C LEU A 49 2.12 -8.40 -2.27
N SER A 50 2.69 -7.26 -1.87
CA SER A 50 3.91 -7.22 -1.04
C SER A 50 3.72 -8.01 0.27
N LEU A 51 2.60 -7.80 0.97
CA LEU A 51 2.30 -8.51 2.21
C LEU A 51 1.97 -9.98 2.00
N PHE A 52 1.26 -10.31 0.92
CA PHE A 52 0.94 -11.69 0.56
C PHE A 52 2.23 -12.53 0.42
N PHE A 53 3.20 -12.05 -0.36
CA PHE A 53 4.48 -12.75 -0.53
C PHE A 53 5.32 -12.75 0.77
N SER A 54 5.19 -11.71 1.60
CA SER A 54 5.83 -11.64 2.92
C SER A 54 5.31 -12.72 3.89
N LEU A 55 4.01 -13.04 3.80
CA LEU A 55 3.38 -14.09 4.61
C LEU A 55 3.79 -15.51 4.18
N LEU A 56 3.92 -15.75 2.87
CA LEU A 56 4.27 -17.05 2.30
C LEU A 56 5.74 -17.44 2.53
N LYS A 57 6.66 -16.46 2.55
CA LYS A 57 8.12 -16.68 2.76
C LYS A 57 8.75 -17.73 1.83
N TYR A 58 8.26 -17.84 0.60
CA TYR A 58 8.77 -18.82 -0.36
C TYR A 58 10.23 -18.50 -0.77
N LYS A 59 11.08 -19.53 -0.91
CA LYS A 59 12.53 -19.34 -1.15
C LYS A 59 12.83 -18.55 -2.43
N HIS A 60 12.00 -18.70 -3.46
CA HIS A 60 12.18 -18.06 -4.78
C HIS A 60 11.59 -16.63 -4.87
N THR A 61 10.78 -16.20 -3.90
CA THR A 61 10.11 -14.87 -3.90
C THR A 61 10.52 -14.01 -2.70
N LYS A 62 11.67 -14.30 -2.08
CA LYS A 62 12.16 -13.54 -0.90
C LYS A 62 12.30 -12.04 -1.15
N ASP A 63 12.58 -11.63 -2.40
CA ASP A 63 12.78 -10.23 -2.76
C ASP A 63 11.47 -9.53 -3.20
N TYR A 64 10.40 -10.28 -3.50
CA TYR A 64 9.11 -9.72 -3.95
C TYR A 64 8.51 -8.70 -3.01
N PRO A 65 8.43 -8.93 -1.69
CA PRO A 65 7.85 -7.96 -0.78
C PRO A 65 8.54 -6.60 -0.88
N LYS A 66 9.86 -6.58 -1.10
CA LYS A 66 10.63 -5.34 -1.23
C LYS A 66 10.28 -4.60 -2.52
N PHE A 67 10.36 -5.28 -3.67
CA PHE A 67 10.07 -4.64 -4.96
C PHE A 67 8.61 -4.22 -5.11
N LEU A 68 7.67 -5.10 -4.73
CA LEU A 68 6.23 -4.76 -4.73
C LEU A 68 5.93 -3.62 -3.76
N GLY A 69 6.63 -3.55 -2.62
CA GLY A 69 6.53 -2.41 -1.70
C GLY A 69 7.01 -1.10 -2.31
N PHE A 70 8.05 -1.12 -3.15
CA PHE A 70 8.49 0.07 -3.90
C PHE A 70 7.46 0.51 -4.94
N TYR A 71 6.83 -0.44 -5.65
CA TYR A 71 5.77 -0.12 -6.61
C TYR A 71 4.51 0.42 -5.91
N ALA A 72 4.16 -0.12 -4.74
CA ALA A 72 3.09 0.43 -3.91
C ALA A 72 3.38 1.88 -3.50
N PHE A 73 4.62 2.15 -3.07
CA PHE A 73 5.03 3.50 -2.69
C PHE A 73 5.05 4.48 -3.87
N PHE A 74 5.48 4.04 -5.05
CA PHE A 74 5.40 4.84 -6.28
C PHE A 74 3.96 5.30 -6.55
N TRP A 75 3.01 4.37 -6.57
CA TRP A 75 1.61 4.70 -6.79
C TRP A 75 1.01 5.55 -5.66
N ALA A 76 1.42 5.34 -4.42
CA ALA A 76 1.02 6.18 -3.29
C ALA A 76 1.54 7.62 -3.40
N ILE A 77 2.75 7.84 -3.92
CA ILE A 77 3.27 9.18 -4.22
C ILE A 77 2.42 9.85 -5.30
N VAL A 78 2.13 9.16 -6.40
CA VAL A 78 1.28 9.70 -7.48
C VAL A 78 -0.09 10.09 -6.93
N HIS A 79 -0.69 9.23 -6.11
CA HIS A 79 -1.97 9.48 -5.45
C HIS A 79 -1.94 10.71 -4.54
N PHE A 80 -0.92 10.80 -3.67
CA PHE A 80 -0.75 11.93 -2.76
C PHE A 80 -0.47 13.24 -3.48
N ILE A 81 0.42 13.24 -4.48
CA ILE A 81 0.73 14.44 -5.28
C ILE A 81 -0.53 14.91 -6.01
N ASN A 82 -1.31 14.00 -6.59
CA ASN A 82 -2.54 14.38 -7.29
C ASN A 82 -3.56 15.04 -6.32
N TYR A 83 -3.73 14.46 -5.13
CA TYR A 83 -4.56 15.04 -4.08
C TYR A 83 -4.06 16.41 -3.60
N PHE A 84 -2.75 16.53 -3.34
CA PHE A 84 -2.17 17.77 -2.82
C PHE A 84 -2.17 18.88 -3.88
N ALA A 85 -1.82 18.56 -5.12
CA ALA A 85 -1.75 19.51 -6.22
C ALA A 85 -3.13 19.97 -6.67
N PHE A 86 -4.03 19.04 -6.98
CA PHE A 86 -5.33 19.38 -7.59
C PHE A 86 -6.47 19.43 -6.57
N GLY A 87 -6.44 18.56 -5.55
CA GLY A 87 -7.47 18.56 -4.50
C GLY A 87 -7.28 19.65 -3.44
N LYS A 88 -6.06 20.17 -3.28
CA LYS A 88 -5.71 21.23 -2.30
C LYS A 88 -5.03 22.44 -2.91
N ASN A 89 -4.89 22.53 -4.24
CA ASN A 89 -4.24 23.64 -4.93
C ASN A 89 -2.84 23.96 -4.39
N LEU A 90 -2.08 22.94 -3.99
CA LEU A 90 -0.77 23.06 -3.34
C LEU A 90 -0.76 23.91 -2.06
N ASN A 91 -1.94 24.15 -1.47
CA ASN A 91 -2.07 24.97 -0.27
C ASN A 91 -1.87 24.10 0.97
N PHE A 92 -0.71 24.25 1.61
CA PHE A 92 -0.33 23.49 2.79
C PHE A 92 -1.25 23.74 4.00
N ILE A 93 -1.78 24.95 4.16
CA ILE A 93 -2.69 25.30 5.27
C ILE A 93 -4.03 24.56 5.11
N ILE A 94 -4.59 24.59 3.90
CA ILE A 94 -5.84 23.87 3.58
C ILE A 94 -5.62 22.37 3.71
N PHE A 95 -4.48 21.85 3.22
CA PHE A 95 -4.11 20.45 3.35
C PHE A 95 -4.09 19.98 4.80
N LEU A 96 -3.39 20.69 5.69
CA LEU A 96 -3.32 20.34 7.10
C LEU A 96 -4.69 20.43 7.77
N LYS A 97 -5.42 21.52 7.54
CA LYS A 97 -6.76 21.71 8.10
C LYS A 97 -7.68 20.54 7.73
N ASP A 98 -7.73 20.16 6.46
CA ASP A 98 -8.62 19.09 6.01
C ASP A 98 -8.13 17.72 6.47
N THR A 99 -6.81 17.48 6.49
CA THR A 99 -6.21 16.20 6.88
C THR A 99 -6.48 15.86 8.34
N PHE A 100 -6.44 16.84 9.25
CA PHE A 100 -6.69 16.59 10.67
C PHE A 100 -8.18 16.70 11.06
N ASN A 101 -9.03 17.28 10.22
CA ASN A 101 -10.46 17.42 10.50
C ASN A 101 -11.33 16.32 9.88
N LYS A 102 -10.83 15.57 8.89
CA LYS A 102 -11.63 14.59 8.15
C LYS A 102 -11.00 13.19 8.21
N ASN A 103 -11.81 12.20 8.57
CA ASN A 103 -11.34 10.82 8.78
C ASN A 103 -10.75 10.17 7.52
N LEU A 104 -11.32 10.45 6.34
CA LEU A 104 -10.84 9.90 5.07
C LEU A 104 -9.43 10.43 4.77
N GLU A 105 -9.25 11.74 4.81
CA GLU A 105 -7.98 12.41 4.57
C GLU A 105 -6.92 12.00 5.61
N PHE A 106 -7.30 11.95 6.89
CA PHE A 106 -6.41 11.56 7.99
C PHE A 106 -5.87 10.13 7.81
N SER A 107 -6.76 9.18 7.50
CA SER A 107 -6.37 7.78 7.29
C SER A 107 -5.48 7.59 6.06
N GLY A 108 -5.73 8.37 4.99
CA GLY A 108 -4.87 8.42 3.80
C GLY A 108 -3.47 8.96 4.14
N PHE A 109 -3.41 10.05 4.88
CA PHE A 109 -2.14 10.66 5.32
C PHE A 109 -1.32 9.73 6.22
N ILE A 110 -1.94 9.10 7.22
CA ILE A 110 -1.25 8.13 8.09
C ILE A 110 -0.68 6.98 7.26
N THR A 111 -1.46 6.45 6.32
CA THR A 111 -1.02 5.37 5.43
C THR A 111 0.18 5.79 4.60
N PHE A 112 0.10 6.97 3.95
CA PHE A 112 1.19 7.51 3.14
C PHE A 112 2.45 7.77 3.98
N PHE A 113 2.30 8.33 5.18
CA PHE A 113 3.40 8.58 6.11
C PHE A 113 4.10 7.28 6.54
N LEU A 114 3.34 6.25 6.94
CA LEU A 114 3.90 4.95 7.29
C LEU A 114 4.59 4.26 6.10
N LEU A 115 4.00 4.31 4.90
CA LEU A 115 4.62 3.81 3.68
C LEU A 115 5.93 4.52 3.37
N THR A 116 5.98 5.85 3.55
CA THR A 116 7.20 6.66 3.39
C THR A 116 8.29 6.19 4.35
N LEU A 117 7.98 6.03 5.64
CA LEU A 117 8.95 5.54 6.63
C LEU A 117 9.44 4.12 6.30
N MET A 118 8.55 3.24 5.83
CA MET A 118 8.92 1.90 5.38
C MET A 118 9.82 1.92 4.13
N PHE A 119 9.54 2.81 3.18
CA PHE A 119 10.39 3.04 2.01
C PHE A 119 11.79 3.53 2.43
N ILE A 120 11.86 4.57 3.26
CA ILE A 120 13.12 5.13 3.79
C ILE A 120 13.93 4.06 4.55
N SER A 121 13.28 3.20 5.33
CA SER A 121 13.95 2.08 6.03
C SER A 121 14.63 1.06 5.10
N SER A 122 14.45 1.17 3.78
CA SER A 122 15.07 0.32 2.75
C SER A 122 16.44 0.76 2.30
N PHE A 123 16.86 1.96 2.69
CA PHE A 123 18.22 2.46 2.47
C PHE A 123 19.10 2.13 3.67
N LYS A 124 20.35 1.73 3.42
CA LYS A 124 21.31 1.26 4.45
C LYS A 124 21.52 2.28 5.58
N PHE A 125 21.39 3.57 5.27
CA PHE A 125 21.56 4.67 6.23
C PHE A 125 20.48 4.69 7.33
N PHE A 126 19.29 4.14 7.07
CA PHE A 126 18.13 4.21 7.96
C PHE A 126 17.77 2.87 8.62
N ASN A 127 18.77 2.01 8.87
CA ASN A 127 18.56 0.69 9.48
C ASN A 127 17.86 0.74 10.85
N LYS A 128 17.93 1.86 11.59
CA LYS A 128 17.19 2.06 12.85
C LYS A 128 15.67 2.03 12.65
N LEU A 129 15.18 2.41 11.46
CA LEU A 129 13.75 2.44 11.11
C LEU A 129 13.20 1.07 10.66
N ILE A 130 14.05 0.01 10.61
CA ILE A 130 13.62 -1.30 10.10
C ILE A 130 12.48 -1.92 10.93
N LYS A 131 12.36 -1.51 12.21
CA LYS A 131 11.27 -1.93 13.11
C LYS A 131 9.90 -1.48 12.59
N ILE A 132 9.83 -0.35 11.87
CA ILE A 132 8.59 0.22 11.32
C ILE A 132 7.94 -0.74 10.32
N ARG A 133 8.72 -1.56 9.61
CA ARG A 133 8.18 -2.59 8.71
C ARG A 133 7.28 -3.62 9.40
N LYS A 134 7.37 -3.75 10.73
CA LYS A 134 6.44 -4.61 11.50
C LYS A 134 5.01 -4.06 11.48
N LEU A 135 4.87 -2.74 11.32
CA LEU A 135 3.58 -2.05 11.22
C LEU A 135 2.95 -2.19 9.83
N ALA A 136 3.61 -2.82 8.85
CA ALA A 136 3.10 -2.93 7.49
C ALA A 136 1.70 -3.56 7.41
N TYR A 137 1.39 -4.55 8.25
CA TYR A 137 0.05 -5.17 8.32
C TYR A 137 -1.01 -4.21 8.87
N ILE A 138 -0.66 -3.41 9.87
CA ILE A 138 -1.54 -2.38 10.43
C ILE A 138 -1.72 -1.25 9.40
N CYS A 139 -0.64 -0.81 8.77
CA CYS A 139 -0.67 0.18 7.69
C CYS A 139 -1.55 -0.26 6.52
N PHE A 140 -1.53 -1.55 6.14
CA PHE A 140 -2.40 -2.08 5.10
C PHE A 140 -3.87 -2.12 5.52
N LEU A 141 -4.16 -2.41 6.80
CA LEU A 141 -5.51 -2.28 7.33
C LEU A 141 -6.02 -0.84 7.26
N ILE A 142 -5.20 0.14 7.64
CA ILE A 142 -5.54 1.57 7.52
C ILE A 142 -5.72 1.97 6.04
N ALA A 143 -4.89 1.45 5.13
CA ALA A 143 -5.01 1.69 3.69
C ALA A 143 -6.33 1.14 3.13
N SER A 144 -6.70 -0.09 3.46
CA SER A 144 -7.98 -0.68 3.04
C SER A 144 -9.17 0.02 3.70
N TRP A 145 -9.02 0.49 4.93
CA TRP A 145 -10.04 1.29 5.61
C TRP A 145 -10.23 2.65 4.93
N HIS A 146 -9.13 3.33 4.56
CA HIS A 146 -9.17 4.56 3.77
C HIS A 146 -9.90 4.33 2.44
N TYR A 147 -9.59 3.23 1.73
CA TYR A 147 -10.31 2.87 0.50
C TYR A 147 -11.80 2.63 0.77
N PHE A 148 -12.15 1.92 1.84
CA PHE A 148 -13.55 1.68 2.24
C PHE A 148 -14.32 2.99 2.50
N LEU A 149 -13.70 3.95 3.19
CA LEU A 149 -14.29 5.27 3.46
C LEU A 149 -14.46 6.14 2.21
N SER A 150 -13.72 5.87 1.13
CA SER A 150 -13.78 6.68 -0.08
C SER A 150 -15.10 6.52 -0.85
N ALA A 151 -15.78 5.40 -0.68
CA ALA A 151 -17.04 5.11 -1.35
C ALA A 151 -18.23 5.60 -0.51
N LYS A 152 -19.15 6.34 -1.16
CA LYS A 152 -20.45 6.68 -0.56
C LYS A 152 -21.28 5.43 -0.24
N ILE A 153 -21.21 4.44 -1.14
CA ILE A 153 -21.85 3.13 -0.98
C ILE A 153 -20.77 2.08 -1.21
N PRO A 154 -20.36 1.32 -0.18
CA PRO A 154 -19.32 0.31 -0.31
C PRO A 154 -19.67 -0.77 -1.32
N GLN A 155 -18.87 -0.87 -2.38
CA GLN A 155 -18.96 -1.96 -3.34
C GLN A 155 -18.20 -3.21 -2.87
N ILE A 156 -18.43 -4.34 -3.54
CA ILE A 156 -17.76 -5.63 -3.27
C ILE A 156 -16.23 -5.47 -3.20
N SER A 157 -15.62 -4.67 -4.09
CA SER A 157 -14.17 -4.41 -4.08
C SER A 157 -13.66 -3.80 -2.78
N HIS A 158 -14.42 -2.89 -2.16
CA HIS A 158 -14.10 -2.25 -0.89
C HIS A 158 -14.15 -3.25 0.26
N ILE A 159 -15.21 -4.06 0.30
CA ILE A 159 -15.41 -5.10 1.33
C ILE A 159 -14.30 -6.16 1.23
N LEU A 160 -13.97 -6.60 0.01
CA LEU A 160 -12.90 -7.57 -0.24
C LEU A 160 -11.54 -7.03 0.20
N ALA A 161 -11.19 -5.80 -0.17
CA ALA A 161 -9.91 -5.20 0.23
C ALA A 161 -9.75 -5.11 1.76
N LEU A 162 -10.82 -4.71 2.46
CA LEU A 162 -10.83 -4.65 3.92
C LEU A 162 -10.74 -6.05 4.55
N SER A 163 -11.52 -7.01 4.03
CA SER A 163 -11.51 -8.40 4.50
C SER A 163 -10.13 -9.04 4.35
N ILE A 164 -9.47 -8.85 3.20
CA ILE A 164 -8.10 -9.35 2.97
C ILE A 164 -7.12 -8.73 3.95
N ALA A 165 -7.22 -7.42 4.24
CA ALA A 165 -6.35 -6.76 5.20
C ALA A 165 -6.51 -7.31 6.62
N VAL A 166 -7.75 -7.55 7.05
CA VAL A 166 -8.05 -8.20 8.34
C VAL A 166 -7.46 -9.62 8.37
N LEU A 167 -7.65 -10.42 7.31
CA LEU A 167 -7.08 -11.76 7.21
C LEU A 167 -5.55 -11.75 7.30
N PHE A 168 -4.88 -10.80 6.63
CA PHE A 168 -3.42 -10.67 6.70
C PHE A 168 -2.94 -10.31 8.11
N LEU A 169 -3.65 -9.43 8.81
CA LEU A 169 -3.32 -9.08 10.18
C LEU A 169 -3.53 -10.27 11.14
N LEU A 170 -4.68 -10.95 11.05
CA LEU A 170 -4.99 -12.11 11.89
C LEU A 170 -4.02 -13.26 11.67
N THR A 171 -3.70 -13.59 10.42
CA THR A 171 -2.71 -14.64 10.10
C THR A 171 -1.32 -14.29 10.64
N LYS A 172 -0.94 -13.01 10.64
CA LYS A 172 0.32 -12.55 11.22
C LYS A 172 0.34 -12.68 12.74
N ILE A 173 -0.74 -12.29 13.42
CA ILE A 173 -0.91 -12.41 14.88
C ILE A 173 -0.86 -13.89 15.28
N TRP A 174 -1.60 -14.75 14.59
CA TRP A 174 -1.62 -16.20 14.84
C TRP A 174 -0.22 -16.82 14.72
N LYS A 175 0.50 -16.51 13.62
CA LYS A 175 1.88 -17.01 13.41
C LYS A 175 2.82 -16.58 14.55
N ASN A 176 2.67 -15.35 15.05
CA ASN A 176 3.46 -14.86 16.19
C ASN A 176 3.10 -15.58 17.49
N TYR A 177 1.81 -15.81 17.76
CA TYR A 177 1.34 -16.54 18.93
C TYR A 177 1.85 -17.99 18.95
N LYS A 178 1.71 -18.72 17.84
CA LYS A 178 2.20 -20.12 17.71
C LYS A 178 3.72 -20.21 17.90
N LYS A 179 4.47 -19.20 17.44
CA LYS A 179 5.92 -19.14 17.64
C LYS A 179 6.29 -18.96 19.12
N ARG A 180 5.54 -18.14 19.87
CA ARG A 180 5.77 -17.96 21.32
C ARG A 180 5.48 -19.22 22.13
N LYS A 181 4.36 -19.90 21.85
CA LYS A 181 4.02 -21.18 22.51
C LYS A 181 5.09 -22.26 22.35
N LYS A 182 5.74 -22.35 21.19
CA LYS A 182 6.85 -23.30 20.95
C LYS A 182 8.14 -22.98 21.72
N VAL A 183 8.33 -21.74 22.15
CA VAL A 183 9.55 -21.32 22.88
C VAL A 183 9.36 -21.53 24.39
N THR A 184 8.13 -21.46 24.89
CA THR A 184 7.80 -21.65 26.32
C THR A 184 7.48 -23.11 26.69
N SER A 185 7.53 -24.04 25.73
CA SER A 185 7.27 -25.47 25.93
C SER A 185 8.56 -26.31 25.99
N PHE A 186 9.66 -25.69 26.40
CA PHE A 186 10.96 -26.32 26.67
C PHE A 186 11.35 -26.01 28.10
#